data_AF-A0AAD9FL46-F1
#
_entry.id   AF-A0AAD9FL46-F1
#
_cell.length_a   1.000
_cell.length_b   1.000
_cell.length_c   1.000
_cell.angle_alpha   90.00
_cell.angle_beta   90.00
_cell.angle_gamma   90.00
#
_symmetry.space_group_name_H-M   'P 1'
#
loop_
_entity.id
_entity.type
_entity.pdbx_description
1 polymer ?
#
loop_
_entity_poly.entity_id
_entity_poly.type
_entity_poly.pdbx_seq_one_letter_code
_entity_poly.pdbx_strand_id
1 'polypeptide(L)'
;MSLRQTLFKQSAAVARSRAIPASRALSSTSPRKGGHDDHHSSGPDDTETHESWFSAPWRNTFILTAIGIAAFPFLPSATSTPASPALSPEEFNRLKSDPSTPWITRKLAGLLEDEKDLRARNDKHVDESMRSAETRLLFETAERPEVNKIKNRYTFDQASPYGVPVGSSTDVSEVRSL
;
A
#
# COMPACT_ATOMS: atom_id res chain seq x y z
N MET A 1 -27.13 -45.78 -50.29
CA MET A 1 -26.50 -46.51 -49.19
C MET A 1 -24.99 -46.39 -49.32
N SER A 2 -24.34 -45.61 -48.46
CA SER A 2 -23.00 -45.90 -47.92
C SER A 2 -22.54 -44.70 -47.08
N LEU A 3 -22.24 -44.98 -45.82
CA LEU A 3 -21.91 -44.05 -44.76
C LEU A 3 -20.55 -43.36 -45.01
N ARG A 4 -20.48 -42.04 -44.83
CA ARG A 4 -19.19 -41.36 -44.60
C ARG A 4 -19.11 -40.91 -43.15
N GLN A 5 -18.14 -41.52 -42.49
CA GLN A 5 -17.81 -41.46 -41.08
C GLN A 5 -17.37 -40.05 -40.67
N THR A 6 -17.94 -39.57 -39.57
CA THR A 6 -17.51 -38.38 -38.83
C THR A 6 -16.24 -38.71 -38.04
N LEU A 7 -15.12 -38.13 -38.44
CA LEU A 7 -13.84 -38.28 -37.75
C LEU A 7 -13.62 -37.08 -36.83
N PHE A 8 -14.10 -37.19 -35.60
CA PHE A 8 -13.77 -36.28 -34.50
C PHE A 8 -12.29 -36.43 -34.16
N LYS A 9 -11.46 -35.46 -34.54
CA LYS A 9 -10.11 -35.30 -34.00
C LYS A 9 -10.19 -34.41 -32.76
N GLN A 10 -10.11 -35.05 -31.61
CA GLN A 10 -9.79 -34.40 -30.34
C GLN A 10 -8.32 -33.98 -30.38
N SER A 11 -8.05 -32.68 -30.34
CA SER A 11 -6.72 -32.13 -30.09
C SER A 11 -6.71 -31.54 -28.69
N ALA A 12 -6.09 -32.25 -27.76
CA ALA A 12 -5.81 -31.78 -26.41
C ALA A 12 -4.74 -30.67 -26.49
N ALA A 13 -5.14 -29.43 -26.24
CA ALA A 13 -4.21 -28.32 -26.04
C ALA A 13 -3.82 -28.25 -24.56
N VAL A 14 -2.57 -28.61 -24.31
CA VAL A 14 -1.85 -28.49 -23.05
C VAL A 14 -1.90 -27.05 -22.54
N ALA A 15 -2.19 -26.92 -21.25
CA ALA A 15 -2.23 -25.68 -20.48
C ALA A 15 -0.91 -24.89 -20.59
N ARG A 16 -1.02 -23.59 -20.86
CA ARG A 16 -0.02 -22.60 -20.42
C ARG A 16 -0.72 -21.65 -19.46
N SER A 17 -0.58 -21.93 -18.16
CA SER A 17 -0.79 -20.94 -17.12
C SER A 17 0.19 -19.79 -17.36
N ARG A 18 -0.31 -18.65 -17.83
CA ARG A 18 0.46 -17.41 -17.76
C ARG A 18 0.53 -17.01 -16.30
N ALA A 19 1.72 -17.16 -15.71
CA ALA A 19 2.03 -16.55 -14.43
C ALA A 19 1.85 -15.03 -14.57
N ILE A 20 0.88 -14.48 -13.85
CA ILE A 20 0.74 -13.05 -13.65
C ILE A 20 1.88 -12.67 -12.69
N PRO A 21 2.83 -11.78 -13.04
CA PRO A 21 3.74 -11.23 -12.04
C PRO A 21 2.95 -10.31 -11.12
N ALA A 22 2.35 -10.88 -10.08
CA ALA A 22 1.82 -10.17 -8.94
C ALA A 22 2.99 -9.76 -8.04
N SER A 23 3.44 -8.52 -8.18
CA SER A 23 3.73 -7.63 -7.05
C SER A 23 4.38 -6.35 -7.55
N ARG A 24 3.61 -5.26 -7.60
CA ARG A 24 4.18 -3.96 -7.24
C ARG A 24 4.56 -4.10 -5.78
N ALA A 25 5.83 -4.40 -5.51
CA ALA A 25 6.37 -4.35 -4.17
C ALA A 25 6.17 -2.92 -3.67
N LEU A 26 5.34 -2.76 -2.64
CA LEU A 26 5.39 -1.57 -1.81
C LEU A 26 6.83 -1.51 -1.31
N SER A 27 7.58 -0.53 -1.79
CA SER A 27 8.90 -0.20 -1.27
C SER A 27 8.69 0.30 0.15
N SER A 28 8.57 -0.64 1.10
CA SER A 28 8.65 -0.30 2.51
C SER A 28 10.08 0.11 2.76
N THR A 29 10.25 1.35 3.21
CA THR A 29 11.51 1.81 3.77
C THR A 29 11.77 0.94 5.00
N SER A 30 12.62 -0.08 4.83
CA SER A 30 13.21 -0.81 5.94
C SER A 30 13.91 0.23 6.84
N PRO A 31 13.63 0.28 8.16
CA PRO A 31 14.48 1.03 9.06
C PRO A 31 15.84 0.34 9.05
N ARG A 32 16.84 0.97 8.44
CA ARG A 32 18.23 0.55 8.57
C ARG A 32 18.58 0.61 10.05
N LYS A 33 18.52 -0.54 10.72
CA LYS A 33 19.20 -0.75 11.99
C LYS A 33 20.69 -0.64 11.66
N GLY A 34 21.30 0.48 12.03
CA GLY A 34 22.74 0.63 11.94
C GLY A 34 23.40 -0.52 12.68
N GLY A 35 24.32 -1.23 12.01
CA GLY A 35 25.22 -2.13 12.69
C GLY A 35 26.05 -1.30 13.66
N HIS A 36 25.99 -1.64 14.94
CA HIS A 36 27.02 -1.21 15.88
C HIS A 36 28.23 -2.08 15.61
N ASP A 37 29.20 -1.52 14.90
CA ASP A 37 30.57 -2.02 14.95
C ASP A 37 31.15 -1.55 16.30
N ASP A 38 31.49 -2.53 17.13
CA ASP A 38 32.16 -2.34 18.40
C ASP A 38 33.50 -1.63 18.21
N HIS A 39 33.57 -0.36 18.61
CA HIS A 39 34.83 0.31 18.86
C HIS A 39 34.78 1.06 20.20
N HIS A 40 35.46 0.48 21.18
CA HIS A 40 35.77 1.12 22.46
C HIS A 40 36.65 2.35 22.24
N SER A 41 36.19 3.52 22.67
CA SER A 41 37.08 4.53 23.26
C SER A 41 36.30 5.38 24.27
N SER A 42 36.78 5.32 25.50
CA SER A 42 36.36 6.09 26.66
C SER A 42 36.55 7.60 26.48
N GLY A 43 35.51 8.38 26.74
CA GLY A 43 35.56 9.83 26.98
C GLY A 43 34.18 10.34 27.38
N PRO A 44 34.02 11.16 28.44
CA PRO A 44 32.77 11.86 28.72
C PRO A 44 32.71 13.07 27.78
N ASP A 45 32.52 12.83 26.49
CA ASP A 45 32.30 13.92 25.54
C ASP A 45 30.81 14.21 25.47
N ASP A 46 30.49 15.41 25.93
CA ASP A 46 29.20 16.06 25.85
C ASP A 46 28.53 15.81 24.50
N THR A 47 27.32 15.25 24.50
CA THR A 47 26.44 15.27 23.33
C THR A 47 25.92 16.70 23.13
N GLU A 48 26.80 17.61 22.72
CA GLU A 48 26.42 18.93 22.24
C GLU A 48 25.67 18.76 20.91
N THR A 49 24.35 18.83 20.95
CA THR A 49 23.55 18.96 19.74
C THR A 49 23.83 20.33 19.13
N HIS A 50 24.72 20.40 18.15
CA HIS A 50 24.95 21.63 17.37
C HIS A 50 23.74 21.89 16.44
N GLU A 51 22.61 22.30 17.02
CA GLU A 51 21.42 22.74 16.29
C GLU A 51 21.64 24.13 15.71
N SER A 52 22.46 24.21 14.67
CA SER A 52 22.71 25.45 13.93
C SER A 52 21.74 25.60 12.77
N TRP A 53 21.23 26.83 12.60
CA TRP A 53 20.49 27.28 11.42
C TRP A 53 21.30 27.17 10.11
N PHE A 54 22.60 26.93 10.19
CA PHE A 54 23.48 26.68 9.05
C PHE A 54 23.85 25.21 8.86
N SER A 55 23.19 24.30 9.56
CA SER A 55 23.30 22.86 9.28
C SER A 55 22.86 22.54 7.85
N ALA A 56 23.38 21.44 7.29
CA ALA A 56 23.14 21.02 5.91
C ALA A 56 21.66 21.06 5.46
N PRO A 57 20.66 20.61 6.25
CA PRO A 57 19.26 20.71 5.84
C PRO A 57 18.79 22.16 5.71
N TRP A 58 19.08 23.02 6.69
CA TRP A 58 18.64 24.42 6.70
C TRP A 58 19.34 25.28 5.64
N ARG A 59 20.64 25.04 5.40
CA ARG A 59 21.36 25.70 4.30
C ARG A 59 20.70 25.38 2.96
N ASN A 60 20.35 24.11 2.72
CA ASN A 60 19.72 23.70 1.48
C ASN A 60 18.31 24.31 1.33
N THR A 61 17.53 24.41 2.41
CA THR A 61 16.20 25.07 2.34
C THR A 61 16.32 26.56 2.04
N PHE A 62 17.26 27.29 2.65
CA PHE A 62 17.49 28.70 2.34
C PHE A 62 17.94 28.91 0.89
N ILE A 63 18.86 28.06 0.39
CA ILE A 63 19.31 28.12 -1.00
C ILE A 63 18.13 27.88 -1.96
N LEU A 64 17.33 26.84 -1.73
CA LEU A 64 16.16 26.55 -2.57
C LEU A 64 15.13 27.68 -2.55
N THR A 65 14.91 28.30 -1.38
CA THR A 65 14.01 29.44 -1.23
C THR A 65 14.53 30.66 -1.99
N ALA A 66 15.82 30.98 -1.84
CA ALA A 66 16.44 32.10 -2.54
C ALA A 66 16.42 31.91 -4.06
N ILE A 67 16.69 30.70 -4.55
CA ILE A 67 16.56 30.35 -5.97
C ILE A 67 15.11 30.53 -6.43
N GLY A 68 14.13 30.06 -5.65
CA GLY A 68 12.71 30.22 -5.96
C GLY A 68 12.28 31.68 -6.13
N ILE A 69 12.72 32.56 -5.22
CA ILE A 69 12.43 33.99 -5.28
C ILE A 69 13.11 34.63 -6.51
N ALA A 70 14.38 34.31 -6.75
CA ALA A 70 15.12 34.84 -7.89
C ALA A 70 14.56 34.35 -9.24
N ALA A 71 14.01 33.14 -9.28
CA ALA A 71 13.39 32.55 -10.47
C ALA A 71 11.95 33.04 -10.71
N PHE A 72 11.26 33.57 -9.69
CA PHE A 72 9.88 34.05 -9.78
C PHE A 72 9.58 34.97 -10.98
N PRO A 73 10.40 36.02 -11.29
CA PRO A 73 10.12 36.90 -12.43
C PRO A 73 10.30 36.23 -13.81
N PHE A 74 10.96 35.06 -13.88
CA PHE A 74 11.16 34.31 -15.12
C PHE A 74 10.07 33.26 -15.36
N LEU A 75 9.14 33.09 -14.43
CA LEU A 75 8.04 32.17 -14.60
C LEU A 75 7.00 32.75 -15.57
N PRO A 76 6.44 31.94 -16.48
CA PRO A 76 5.39 32.40 -17.37
C PRO A 76 4.15 32.80 -16.56
N SER A 77 3.54 33.94 -16.93
CA SER A 77 2.31 34.41 -16.28
C SER A 77 1.19 33.39 -16.43
N ALA A 78 0.35 33.29 -15.39
CA ALA A 78 -0.80 32.40 -15.39
C ALA A 78 -1.74 32.75 -16.55
N THR A 79 -2.09 31.73 -17.35
CA THR A 79 -3.10 31.87 -18.40
C THR A 79 -4.47 32.07 -17.75
N SER A 80 -5.31 32.94 -18.33
CA SER A 80 -6.67 33.20 -17.83
C SER A 80 -7.58 31.96 -17.87
N THR A 81 -7.25 30.97 -18.69
CA THR A 81 -7.97 29.71 -18.81
C THR A 81 -7.27 28.65 -17.95
N PRO A 82 -7.94 28.09 -16.93
CA PRO A 82 -7.35 27.04 -16.10
C PRO A 82 -7.14 25.75 -16.90
N ALA A 83 -5.99 25.13 -16.73
CA ALA A 83 -5.66 23.83 -17.33
C ALA A 83 -6.27 22.67 -16.54
N SER A 84 -7.59 22.69 -16.38
CA SER A 84 -8.32 21.64 -15.67
C SER A 84 -8.97 20.67 -16.64
N PRO A 85 -8.86 19.35 -16.42
CA PRO A 85 -9.60 18.34 -17.17
C PRO A 85 -11.12 18.40 -16.95
N ALA A 86 -11.59 19.21 -16.00
CA ALA A 86 -13.02 19.44 -15.75
C ALA A 86 -13.65 20.49 -16.69
N LEU A 87 -12.86 21.12 -17.56
CA LEU A 87 -13.41 21.90 -18.68
C LEU A 87 -13.95 20.97 -19.76
N SER A 88 -14.69 21.54 -20.72
CA SER A 88 -15.17 20.77 -21.86
C SER A 88 -14.01 20.03 -22.56
N PRO A 89 -14.22 18.81 -23.09
CA PRO A 89 -13.16 18.03 -23.71
C PRO A 89 -12.48 18.76 -24.87
N GLU A 90 -13.23 19.60 -25.58
CA GLU A 90 -12.74 20.37 -26.71
C GLU A 90 -11.81 21.50 -26.27
N GLU A 91 -12.15 22.23 -25.21
CA GLU A 91 -11.31 23.31 -24.67
C GLU A 91 -10.01 22.77 -24.08
N PHE A 92 -10.08 21.63 -23.40
CA PHE A 92 -8.90 20.98 -22.84
C PHE A 92 -7.95 20.49 -23.94
N ASN A 93 -8.48 19.89 -25.01
CA ASN A 93 -7.69 19.47 -26.16
C ASN A 93 -7.10 20.64 -26.96
N ARG A 94 -7.83 21.76 -27.05
CA ARG A 94 -7.29 23.00 -27.60
C ARG A 94 -6.12 23.49 -26.76
N LEU A 95 -6.25 23.50 -25.44
CA LEU A 95 -5.18 23.94 -24.54
C LEU A 95 -3.91 23.07 -24.65
N LYS A 96 -4.04 21.75 -24.85
CA LYS A 96 -2.91 20.83 -25.11
C LYS A 96 -2.18 21.18 -26.41
N SER A 97 -2.91 21.66 -27.42
CA SER A 97 -2.41 21.87 -28.78
C SER A 97 -2.00 23.32 -29.07
N ASP A 98 -2.46 24.27 -28.27
CA ASP A 98 -2.29 25.70 -28.50
C ASP A 98 -0.83 26.15 -28.26
N PRO A 99 -0.16 26.75 -29.27
CA PRO A 99 1.18 27.29 -29.13
C PRO A 99 1.26 28.51 -28.18
N SER A 100 0.15 29.23 -27.95
CA SER A 100 0.07 30.42 -27.10
C SER A 100 0.07 30.10 -25.60
N THR A 101 -0.29 28.88 -25.23
CA THR A 101 -0.24 28.38 -23.86
C THR A 101 1.20 28.20 -23.40
N PRO A 102 1.58 28.65 -22.19
CA PRO A 102 2.91 28.43 -21.61
C PRO A 102 3.31 26.95 -21.68
N TRP A 103 4.59 26.71 -21.98
CA TRP A 103 5.10 25.36 -22.20
C TRP A 103 4.86 24.42 -20.99
N ILE A 104 4.94 24.95 -19.76
CA ILE A 104 4.70 24.20 -18.52
C ILE A 104 3.25 23.73 -18.47
N THR A 105 2.32 24.65 -18.68
CA THR A 105 0.88 24.36 -18.71
C THR A 105 0.54 23.33 -19.78
N ARG A 106 1.17 23.42 -20.96
CA ARG A 106 1.02 22.42 -22.03
C ARG A 106 1.54 21.04 -21.62
N LYS A 107 2.70 20.99 -20.98
CA LYS A 107 3.29 19.73 -20.48
C LYS A 107 2.44 19.10 -19.40
N LEU A 108 1.93 19.90 -18.47
CA LEU A 108 1.01 19.43 -17.43
C LEU A 108 -0.31 18.93 -18.03
N ALA A 109 -0.89 19.66 -18.99
CA ALA A 109 -2.09 19.24 -19.70
C ALA A 109 -1.89 17.93 -20.48
N GLY A 110 -0.70 17.69 -21.02
CA GLY A 110 -0.36 16.43 -21.69
C GLY A 110 -0.14 15.24 -20.74
N LEU A 111 0.17 15.49 -19.47
CA LEU A 111 0.28 14.45 -18.43
C LEU A 111 -1.07 14.09 -17.82
N LEU A 112 -2.01 15.03 -17.86
CA LEU A 112 -3.37 14.85 -17.37
C LEU A 112 -4.17 14.00 -18.36
N GLU A 113 -4.98 13.10 -17.81
CA GLU A 113 -5.87 12.25 -18.58
C GLU A 113 -7.10 13.02 -19.07
N ASP A 114 -7.79 12.46 -20.05
CA ASP A 114 -8.99 13.07 -20.60
C ASP A 114 -10.16 13.01 -19.61
N GLU A 115 -11.09 13.98 -19.70
CA GLU A 115 -12.26 14.11 -18.81
C GLU A 115 -13.04 12.80 -18.71
N LYS A 116 -13.24 12.12 -19.84
CA LYS A 116 -13.99 10.87 -19.93
C LYS A 116 -13.42 9.78 -19.02
N ASP A 117 -12.10 9.64 -19.01
CA ASP A 117 -11.43 8.59 -18.24
C ASP A 117 -11.37 8.96 -16.75
N LEU A 118 -11.24 10.25 -16.43
CA LEU A 118 -11.36 10.75 -15.07
C LEU A 118 -12.76 10.52 -14.51
N ARG A 119 -13.80 10.78 -15.29
CA ARG A 119 -15.18 10.51 -14.91
C ARG A 119 -15.42 9.02 -14.68
N ALA A 120 -14.94 8.17 -15.60
CA ALA A 120 -15.05 6.72 -15.44
C ALA A 120 -14.36 6.20 -14.16
N ARG A 121 -13.21 6.80 -13.77
CA ARG A 121 -12.55 6.47 -12.51
C ARG A 121 -13.27 7.00 -11.28
N ASN A 122 -13.82 8.21 -11.35
CA ASN A 122 -14.63 8.76 -10.27
C ASN A 122 -15.87 7.91 -10.04
N ASP A 123 -16.57 7.50 -11.11
CA ASP A 123 -17.72 6.59 -11.05
C ASP A 123 -17.30 5.26 -10.41
N LYS A 124 -16.18 4.67 -10.86
CA LYS A 124 -15.63 3.44 -10.25
C LYS A 124 -15.32 3.60 -8.76
N HIS A 125 -14.79 4.75 -8.34
CA HIS A 125 -14.49 5.02 -6.94
C HIS A 125 -15.77 5.14 -6.09
N VAL A 126 -16.82 5.75 -6.64
CA VAL A 126 -18.15 5.81 -6.00
C VAL A 126 -18.72 4.40 -5.84
N ASP A 127 -18.64 3.58 -6.89
CA ASP A 127 -19.08 2.19 -6.85
C ASP A 127 -18.31 1.35 -5.81
N GLU A 128 -16.98 1.51 -5.75
CA GLU A 128 -16.13 0.84 -4.76
C GLU A 128 -16.46 1.28 -3.34
N SER A 129 -16.73 2.57 -3.13
CA SER A 129 -17.13 3.13 -1.84
C SER A 129 -18.49 2.58 -1.40
N MET A 130 -19.44 2.50 -2.33
CA MET A 130 -20.76 1.90 -2.08
C MET A 130 -20.63 0.42 -1.72
N ARG A 131 -19.87 -0.36 -2.49
CA ARG A 131 -19.64 -1.79 -2.23
C ARG A 131 -18.94 -2.03 -0.88
N SER A 132 -18.00 -1.16 -0.50
CA SER A 132 -17.36 -1.23 0.81
C SER A 132 -18.33 -0.96 1.94
N ALA A 133 -19.25 0.00 1.76
CA ALA A 133 -20.29 0.31 2.74
C ALA A 133 -21.30 -0.84 2.90
N GLU A 134 -21.74 -1.44 1.79
CA GLU A 134 -22.61 -2.63 1.79
C GLU A 134 -21.97 -3.81 2.50
N THR A 135 -20.68 -4.06 2.22
CA THR A 135 -19.92 -5.12 2.87
C THR A 135 -19.84 -4.90 4.37
N ARG A 136 -19.63 -3.65 4.80
CA ARG A 136 -19.63 -3.30 6.22
C ARG A 136 -20.99 -3.53 6.87
N LEU A 137 -22.09 -3.12 6.22
CA LEU A 137 -23.45 -3.35 6.70
C LEU A 137 -23.77 -4.84 6.83
N LEU A 138 -23.29 -5.66 5.90
CA LEU A 138 -23.46 -7.12 5.94
C LEU A 138 -22.82 -7.73 7.19
N PHE A 139 -21.62 -7.28 7.58
CA PHE A 139 -20.95 -7.78 8.78
C PHE A 139 -21.49 -7.17 10.08
N GLU A 140 -22.01 -5.94 10.05
CA GLU A 140 -22.66 -5.32 11.22
C GLU A 140 -24.01 -5.98 11.54
N THR A 141 -24.73 -6.46 10.53
CA THR A 141 -26.01 -7.16 10.69
C THR A 141 -25.84 -8.66 10.98
N ALA A 142 -24.70 -9.24 10.63
CA ALA A 142 -24.39 -10.62 10.97
C ALA A 142 -24.12 -10.76 12.48
N GLU A 143 -24.82 -11.69 13.13
CA GLU A 143 -24.53 -12.04 14.52
C GLU A 143 -23.11 -12.61 14.62
N ARG A 144 -22.29 -12.04 15.52
CA ARG A 144 -20.94 -12.56 15.77
C ARG A 144 -21.09 -13.99 16.29
N PRO A 145 -20.42 -14.99 15.69
CA PRO A 145 -20.51 -16.35 16.20
C PRO A 145 -20.02 -16.39 17.65
N GLU A 146 -20.73 -17.15 18.48
CA GLU A 146 -20.34 -17.37 19.86
C GLU A 146 -18.95 -18.02 19.88
N VAL A 147 -17.94 -17.26 20.30
CA VAL A 147 -16.60 -17.79 20.50
C VAL A 147 -16.56 -18.36 21.91
N ASN A 148 -16.47 -19.67 22.03
CA ASN A 148 -16.18 -20.35 23.29
C ASN A 148 -14.81 -19.90 23.80
N LYS A 149 -14.80 -18.88 24.65
CA LYS A 149 -13.58 -18.41 25.31
C LYS A 149 -13.25 -19.41 26.40
N ILE A 150 -12.16 -20.16 26.21
CA ILE A 150 -11.57 -20.95 27.29
C ILE A 150 -11.09 -19.93 28.34
N LYS A 151 -11.85 -19.81 29.43
CA LYS A 151 -11.59 -18.83 30.51
C LYS A 151 -10.23 -19.07 31.19
N ASN A 152 -9.74 -20.30 31.14
CA ASN A 152 -8.47 -20.69 31.73
C ASN A 152 -7.45 -21.07 30.64
N ARG A 153 -6.44 -20.23 30.42
CA ARG A 153 -5.36 -20.54 29.46
C ARG A 153 -4.55 -21.77 29.87
N TYR A 154 -4.49 -22.04 31.18
CA TYR A 154 -3.73 -23.16 31.74
C TYR A 154 -4.39 -24.52 31.51
N THR A 155 -5.69 -24.59 31.20
CA THR A 155 -6.35 -25.86 30.84
C THR A 155 -5.94 -26.40 29.46
N PHE A 156 -5.32 -25.56 28.61
CA PHE A 156 -4.76 -26.04 27.34
C PHE A 156 -3.45 -26.83 27.53
N ASP A 157 -2.70 -26.50 28.59
CA ASP A 157 -1.41 -27.11 28.90
C ASP A 157 -1.56 -28.36 29.81
N GLN A 158 -2.76 -28.59 30.34
CA GLN A 158 -3.08 -29.85 30.97
C GLN A 158 -3.22 -30.90 29.87
N ALA A 159 -2.33 -31.90 29.89
CA ALA A 159 -2.39 -33.05 28.99
C ALA A 159 -3.83 -33.60 28.93
N SER A 160 -4.27 -33.98 27.73
CA SER A 160 -5.58 -34.60 27.54
C SER A 160 -5.81 -35.67 28.60
N PRO A 161 -6.96 -35.69 29.29
CA PRO A 161 -7.28 -36.72 30.30
C PRO A 161 -7.16 -38.15 29.75
N TYR A 162 -7.22 -38.30 28.42
CA TYR A 162 -7.15 -39.58 27.71
C TYR A 162 -5.78 -39.89 27.10
N GLY A 163 -4.77 -39.04 27.31
CA GLY A 163 -3.42 -39.17 26.74
C GLY A 163 -2.32 -39.46 27.75
N VAL A 164 -2.65 -39.68 29.02
CA VAL A 164 -1.67 -39.96 30.08
C VAL A 164 -1.34 -41.46 30.06
N PRO A 165 -0.09 -41.87 29.75
CA PRO A 165 0.27 -43.27 29.76
C PRO A 165 0.19 -43.84 31.18
N VAL A 166 -0.23 -45.10 31.29
CA VAL A 166 -0.28 -45.79 32.59
C VAL A 166 1.12 -45.78 33.22
N GLY A 167 1.23 -45.30 34.46
CA GLY A 167 2.49 -45.23 35.21
C GLY A 167 3.29 -43.93 35.08
N SER A 168 2.84 -42.91 34.35
CA SER A 168 3.56 -41.61 34.29
C SER A 168 3.29 -40.68 35.46
N SER A 169 2.21 -40.90 36.21
CA SER A 169 1.91 -40.15 37.43
C SER A 169 2.34 -40.98 38.65
N THR A 170 3.20 -40.41 39.49
CA THR A 170 3.56 -41.00 40.79
C THR A 170 2.35 -40.95 41.72
N ASP A 171 1.94 -42.10 42.25
CA ASP A 171 0.89 -42.18 43.26
C ASP A 171 1.39 -41.59 44.58
N VAL A 172 0.74 -40.50 45.01
CA VAL A 172 1.07 -39.78 46.25
C VAL A 172 0.00 -39.98 47.32
N SER A 173 -0.91 -40.94 47.14
CA SER A 173 -2.01 -41.21 48.09
C SER A 173 -1.55 -41.69 49.47
N GLU A 174 -0.33 -42.24 49.58
CA GLU A 174 0.26 -42.71 50.85
C GLU A 174 1.11 -41.65 51.58
N VAL A 175 1.28 -40.45 51.03
CA VAL A 175 2.03 -39.38 51.69
C VAL A 175 1.17 -38.74 52.76
N ARG A 176 1.41 -39.11 54.03
CA ARG A 176 0.73 -38.56 55.19
C ARG A 176 1.10 -37.08 55.37
N SER A 177 0.11 -36.19 55.31
CA SER A 177 0.32 -34.78 55.66
C SER A 177 0.72 -34.67 57.13
N LEU A 178 1.85 -34.02 57.40
CA LEU A 178 2.26 -33.60 58.74
C LEU A 178 1.33 -32.51 59.30
#